data_AF-A0A1I5Q5M1-F1
#
_entry.id   AF-A0A1I5Q5M1-F1
#
_cell.length_a   1.000
_cell.length_b   1.000
_cell.length_c   1.000
_cell.angle_alpha   90.00
_cell.angle_beta   90.00
_cell.angle_gamma   90.00
#
_symmetry.space_group_name_H-M   'P 1'
#
loop_
_entity.id
_entity.type
_entity.pdbx_description
1 polymer ?
#
loop_
_entity_poly.entity_id
_entity_poly.type
_entity_poly.pdbx_seq_one_letter_code
_entity_poly.pdbx_strand_id
1 'polypeptide(L)'
;MTDLSGRTRRNVLAVAGSTILFAGCTSETTDEQSPDEVVNAWLEEHESTEQEAVDQYVSGNDALEASDYSRAMMHFERATNSYESLEEALDSELESYENGTETWELFSTLGQYYSFIRRASTWRYSAAYERAVNDDPVASEEALATSDDRFERAEELKQEFREMMDS
;
A
#
# COMPACT_ATOMS: atom_id res chain seq x y z
N MET A 1 -11.24 -37.68 39.96
CA MET A 1 -12.50 -37.44 40.68
C MET A 1 -13.46 -36.86 39.66
N THR A 2 -14.46 -37.66 39.25
CA THR A 2 -15.75 -37.30 38.58
C THR A 2 -15.69 -36.24 37.47
N ASP A 3 -15.72 -36.58 36.18
CA ASP A 3 -16.83 -37.16 35.40
C ASP A 3 -18.18 -36.45 35.63
N LEU A 4 -18.61 -35.68 34.62
CA LEU A 4 -20.01 -35.55 34.22
C LEU A 4 -20.09 -35.60 32.69
N SER A 5 -19.93 -36.82 32.17
CA SER A 5 -20.84 -37.47 31.25
C SER A 5 -22.18 -36.76 31.01
N GLY A 6 -22.56 -36.71 29.74
CA GLY A 6 -23.97 -36.91 29.40
C GLY A 6 -24.39 -36.19 28.13
N ARG A 7 -24.47 -36.93 27.01
CA ARG A 7 -25.76 -37.42 26.46
C ARG A 7 -26.52 -36.29 25.73
N THR A 8 -26.84 -36.35 24.43
CA THR A 8 -27.53 -37.46 23.77
C THR A 8 -27.67 -37.19 22.27
N ARG A 9 -27.15 -38.13 21.46
CA ARG A 9 -27.71 -38.74 20.24
C ARG A 9 -28.97 -38.13 19.57
N ARG A 10 -28.95 -38.06 18.23
CA ARG A 10 -29.82 -38.75 17.23
C ARG A 10 -29.90 -37.90 15.94
N ASN A 11 -29.45 -38.45 14.80
CA ASN A 11 -30.26 -39.07 13.72
C ASN A 11 -31.28 -38.06 13.15
N VAL A 12 -31.37 -37.84 11.82
CA VAL A 12 -32.05 -38.72 10.87
C VAL A 12 -31.69 -38.32 9.41
N LEU A 13 -31.76 -39.33 8.54
CA LEU A 13 -31.54 -39.34 7.09
C LEU A 13 -32.38 -38.35 6.26
N ALA A 14 -31.85 -38.13 5.05
CA ALA A 14 -32.43 -37.69 3.78
C ALA A 14 -33.95 -37.87 3.56
N VAL A 15 -34.54 -37.01 2.72
CA VAL A 15 -35.10 -37.36 1.40
C VAL A 15 -35.63 -36.13 0.64
N ALA A 16 -35.44 -36.22 -0.68
CA ALA A 16 -35.88 -35.44 -1.83
C ALA A 16 -37.07 -34.44 -1.72
N GLY A 17 -36.89 -33.34 -2.48
CA GLY A 17 -37.76 -33.05 -3.61
C GLY A 17 -38.82 -31.96 -3.39
N SER A 18 -38.53 -30.77 -3.92
CA SER A 18 -39.54 -29.95 -4.61
C SER A 18 -38.83 -28.97 -5.55
N THR A 19 -39.01 -29.18 -6.85
CA THR A 19 -38.79 -28.17 -7.87
C THR A 19 -39.72 -26.99 -7.61
N ILE A 20 -39.16 -25.80 -7.45
CA ILE A 20 -39.91 -24.56 -7.62
C ILE A 20 -39.24 -23.79 -8.75
N LEU A 21 -39.87 -23.82 -9.92
CA LEU A 21 -39.67 -22.82 -10.96
C LEU A 21 -40.37 -21.54 -10.48
N PHE A 22 -39.61 -20.59 -9.95
CA PHE A 22 -40.02 -19.19 -9.98
C PHE A 22 -39.26 -18.53 -11.12
N ALA A 23 -40.01 -18.22 -12.19
CA ALA A 23 -39.66 -17.11 -13.04
C ALA A 23 -39.71 -15.85 -12.17
N GLY A 24 -38.55 -15.33 -11.86
CA GLY A 24 -38.36 -14.01 -11.26
C GLY A 24 -37.00 -13.55 -11.73
N CYS A 25 -36.98 -12.49 -12.53
CA CYS A 25 -35.78 -11.69 -12.71
C CYS A 25 -35.38 -11.18 -11.32
N THR A 26 -34.57 -11.94 -10.61
CA THR A 26 -33.80 -11.41 -9.49
C THR A 26 -32.51 -10.94 -10.13
N SER A 27 -32.44 -9.64 -10.35
CA SER A 27 -31.20 -8.91 -10.53
C SER A 27 -30.14 -9.59 -9.66
N GLU A 28 -29.07 -10.07 -10.29
CA GLU A 28 -27.80 -10.25 -9.61
C GLU A 28 -27.54 -8.90 -8.95
N THR A 29 -27.84 -8.83 -7.66
CA THR A 29 -27.28 -7.84 -6.77
C THR A 29 -25.87 -8.34 -6.58
N THR A 30 -25.03 -8.05 -7.57
CA THR A 30 -23.63 -7.76 -7.27
C THR A 30 -23.75 -6.65 -6.26
N ASP A 31 -23.50 -6.93 -4.99
CA ASP A 31 -23.24 -5.88 -4.02
C ASP A 31 -22.03 -5.13 -4.60
N GLU A 32 -22.30 -4.05 -5.36
CA GLU A 32 -21.27 -3.17 -5.88
C GLU A 32 -20.58 -2.59 -4.64
N GLN A 33 -19.39 -3.11 -4.33
CA GLN A 33 -18.55 -2.60 -3.26
C GLN A 33 -18.34 -1.10 -3.52
N SER A 34 -18.42 -0.29 -2.46
CA SER A 34 -18.11 1.13 -2.63
C SER A 34 -16.64 1.31 -3.02
N PRO A 35 -16.29 2.41 -3.71
CA PRO A 35 -14.89 2.72 -4.03
C PRO A 35 -13.96 2.63 -2.81
N ASP A 36 -14.40 3.15 -1.66
CA ASP A 36 -13.62 3.08 -0.42
C ASP A 36 -13.47 1.66 0.11
N GLU A 37 -14.49 0.80 0.01
CA GLU A 37 -14.40 -0.60 0.42
C GLU A 37 -13.37 -1.36 -0.41
N VAL A 38 -13.33 -1.10 -1.72
CA VAL A 38 -12.35 -1.68 -2.64
C VAL A 38 -10.93 -1.21 -2.29
N VAL A 39 -10.74 0.11 -2.12
CA VAL A 39 -9.43 0.69 -1.83
C VAL A 39 -8.94 0.28 -0.44
N ASN A 40 -9.80 0.25 0.57
CA ASN A 40 -9.43 -0.21 1.91
C ASN A 40 -9.03 -1.69 1.91
N ALA A 41 -9.75 -2.55 1.18
CA ALA A 41 -9.35 -3.95 1.06
C ALA A 41 -7.96 -4.11 0.42
N TRP A 42 -7.67 -3.30 -0.61
CA TRP A 42 -6.34 -3.29 -1.23
C TRP A 42 -5.25 -2.79 -0.27
N LEU A 43 -5.53 -1.72 0.49
CA LEU A 43 -4.60 -1.20 1.51
C LEU A 43 -4.34 -2.23 2.61
N GLU A 44 -5.36 -2.94 3.09
CA GLU A 44 -5.21 -4.01 4.08
C GLU A 44 -4.36 -5.17 3.56
N GLU A 45 -4.53 -5.55 2.28
CA GLU A 45 -3.70 -6.57 1.65
C GLU A 45 -2.22 -6.17 1.58
N HIS A 46 -1.94 -4.88 1.38
CA HIS A 46 -0.59 -4.35 1.17
C HIS A 46 0.02 -3.67 2.41
N GLU A 47 -0.68 -3.66 3.55
CA GLU A 47 -0.29 -2.96 4.79
C GLU A 47 1.15 -3.31 5.21
N SER A 48 1.51 -4.60 5.18
CA SER A 48 2.85 -5.04 5.58
C SER A 48 3.96 -4.47 4.69
N THR A 49 3.70 -4.32 3.39
CA THR A 49 4.69 -3.79 2.44
C THR A 49 4.81 -2.27 2.59
N GLU A 50 3.69 -1.57 2.78
CA GLU A 50 3.72 -0.12 3.06
C GLU A 50 4.43 0.18 4.38
N GLN A 51 4.12 -0.57 5.44
CA GLN A 51 4.78 -0.39 6.74
C GLN A 51 6.29 -0.64 6.63
N GLU A 52 6.72 -1.68 5.90
CA GLU A 52 8.14 -1.90 5.65
C GLU A 52 8.77 -0.72 4.90
N ALA A 53 8.12 -0.22 3.84
CA ALA A 53 8.64 0.92 3.08
C ALA A 53 8.86 2.16 3.97
N VAL A 54 7.86 2.48 4.80
CA VAL A 54 7.92 3.61 5.75
C VAL A 54 9.01 3.40 6.80
N ASP A 55 9.07 2.22 7.42
CA ASP A 55 10.07 1.90 8.45
C ASP A 55 11.50 2.00 7.90
N GLN A 56 11.72 1.51 6.68
CA GLN A 56 13.01 1.61 6.01
C GLN A 56 13.34 3.06 5.64
N TYR A 57 12.38 3.86 5.16
CA TYR A 57 12.60 5.28 4.87
C TYR A 57 13.02 6.06 6.11
N VAL A 58 12.30 5.86 7.23
CA VAL A 58 12.61 6.49 8.53
C VAL A 58 13.98 6.03 9.03
N SER A 59 14.25 4.74 9.03
CA SER A 59 15.56 4.19 9.44
C SER A 59 16.71 4.72 8.58
N GLY A 60 16.45 4.98 7.29
CA GLY A 60 17.40 5.60 6.38
C GLY A 60 17.72 7.03 6.77
N ASN A 61 16.71 7.84 7.13
CA ASN A 61 16.91 9.21 7.60
C ASN A 61 17.68 9.23 8.93
N ASP A 62 17.33 8.38 9.90
CA ASP A 62 18.05 8.28 11.18
C ASP A 62 19.54 7.93 10.96
N ALA A 63 19.83 6.98 10.06
CA ALA A 63 21.20 6.61 9.73
C ALA A 63 21.95 7.74 9.01
N LEU A 64 21.27 8.47 8.12
CA LEU A 64 21.83 9.61 7.41
C LEU A 64 22.20 10.75 8.37
N GLU A 65 21.32 11.09 9.31
CA GLU A 65 21.56 12.08 10.37
C GLU A 65 22.73 11.67 11.27
N ALA A 66 22.84 10.37 11.57
CA ALA A 66 23.97 9.80 12.30
C ALA A 66 25.28 9.73 11.48
N SER A 67 25.27 10.17 10.22
CA SER A 67 26.39 10.04 9.26
C SER A 67 26.83 8.58 9.02
N ASP A 68 25.96 7.61 9.29
CA ASP A 68 26.14 6.20 8.94
C ASP A 68 25.62 5.96 7.51
N TYR A 69 26.33 6.52 6.54
CA TYR A 69 25.90 6.56 5.15
C TYR A 69 25.75 5.17 4.52
N SER A 70 26.54 4.19 4.97
CA SER A 70 26.40 2.81 4.49
C SER A 70 25.06 2.20 4.90
N ARG A 71 24.63 2.42 6.14
CA ARG A 71 23.32 1.96 6.60
C ARG A 71 22.19 2.78 5.98
N ALA A 72 22.38 4.09 5.83
CA ALA A 72 21.42 4.96 5.16
C ALA A 72 21.11 4.44 3.75
N MET A 73 22.15 4.17 2.94
CA MET A 73 21.99 3.59 1.60
C MET A 73 21.21 2.26 1.61
N MET A 74 21.58 1.32 2.49
CA MET A 74 20.87 0.04 2.60
C MET A 74 19.38 0.22 2.92
N HIS A 75 19.06 1.12 3.84
CA HIS A 75 17.68 1.40 4.24
C HIS A 75 16.89 2.08 3.12
N PHE A 76 17.45 3.10 2.47
CA PHE A 76 16.79 3.76 1.34
C PHE A 76 16.62 2.85 0.13
N GLU A 77 17.56 1.97 -0.17
CA GLU A 77 17.41 0.95 -1.22
C GLU A 77 16.21 0.04 -0.94
N ARG A 78 16.05 -0.42 0.31
CA ARG A 78 14.89 -1.24 0.71
C ARG A 78 13.59 -0.47 0.61
N ALA A 79 13.55 0.78 1.08
CA ALA A 79 12.38 1.64 0.95
C ALA A 79 11.98 1.83 -0.52
N THR A 80 12.96 2.13 -1.39
CA THR A 80 12.74 2.26 -2.84
C THR A 80 12.14 1.00 -3.44
N ASN A 81 12.67 -0.18 -3.10
CA ASN A 81 12.17 -1.45 -3.62
C ASN A 81 10.74 -1.77 -3.13
N SER A 82 10.44 -1.50 -1.86
CA SER A 82 9.09 -1.70 -1.32
C SER A 82 8.07 -0.76 -1.97
N TYR A 83 8.41 0.53 -2.14
CA TYR A 83 7.54 1.46 -2.87
C TYR A 83 7.39 1.12 -4.35
N GLU A 84 8.43 0.59 -5.00
CA GLU A 84 8.34 0.09 -6.38
C GLU A 84 7.36 -1.09 -6.48
N SER A 85 7.43 -2.04 -5.54
CA SER A 85 6.48 -3.16 -5.49
C SER A 85 5.04 -2.69 -5.29
N LEU A 86 4.81 -1.63 -4.52
CA LEU A 86 3.49 -1.02 -4.35
C LEU A 86 3.02 -0.31 -5.61
N GLU A 87 3.90 0.45 -6.27
CA GLU A 87 3.62 1.10 -7.57
C GLU A 87 3.21 0.06 -8.62
N GLU A 88 3.94 -1.04 -8.76
CA GLU A 88 3.64 -2.12 -9.71
C GLU A 88 2.33 -2.87 -9.41
N ALA A 89 2.06 -3.14 -8.12
CA ALA A 89 0.82 -3.78 -7.70
C ALA A 89 -0.40 -2.89 -8.00
N LEU A 90 -0.24 -1.58 -7.79
CA LEU A 90 -1.30 -0.61 -8.00
C LEU A 90 -1.54 -0.33 -9.50
N ASP A 91 -0.48 -0.26 -10.30
CA ASP A 91 -0.60 -0.19 -11.77
C ASP A 91 -1.38 -1.38 -12.33
N SER A 92 -1.16 -2.58 -11.80
CA SER A 92 -1.90 -3.79 -12.19
C SER A 92 -3.38 -3.72 -11.75
N GLU A 93 -3.64 -3.19 -10.56
CA GLU A 93 -5.00 -3.01 -10.03
C GLU A 93 -5.80 -2.01 -10.88
N LEU A 94 -5.17 -0.91 -11.30
CA LEU A 94 -5.78 0.14 -12.12
C LEU A 94 -6.31 -0.36 -13.47
N GLU A 95 -5.73 -1.43 -14.05
CA GLU A 95 -6.22 -2.02 -15.30
C GLU A 95 -7.66 -2.56 -15.20
N SER A 96 -8.14 -2.81 -13.97
CA SER A 96 -9.48 -3.32 -13.71
C SER A 96 -10.56 -2.24 -13.70
N TYR A 97 -10.20 -0.95 -13.69
CA TYR A 97 -11.14 0.16 -13.54
C TYR A 97 -11.10 1.11 -14.74
N GLU A 98 -12.27 1.62 -15.13
CA GLU A 98 -12.36 2.63 -16.18
C GLU A 98 -11.80 3.97 -15.68
N ASN A 99 -10.99 4.61 -16.52
CA ASN A 99 -10.43 5.93 -16.24
C ASN A 99 -11.53 6.95 -15.94
N GLY A 100 -11.37 7.72 -14.86
CA GLY A 100 -12.35 8.72 -14.41
C GLY A 100 -13.46 8.17 -13.52
N THR A 101 -13.47 6.87 -13.21
CA THR A 101 -14.28 6.34 -12.09
C THR A 101 -13.64 6.73 -10.76
N GLU A 102 -14.45 6.83 -9.71
CA GLU A 102 -13.98 7.22 -8.37
C GLU A 102 -12.89 6.28 -7.83
N THR A 103 -13.07 4.96 -7.96
CA THR A 103 -12.04 3.97 -7.60
C THR A 103 -10.75 4.18 -8.39
N TRP A 104 -10.85 4.47 -9.70
CA TRP A 104 -9.68 4.75 -10.52
C TRP A 104 -8.94 6.01 -10.06
N GLU A 105 -9.66 7.08 -9.72
CA GLU A 105 -9.05 8.33 -9.23
C GLU A 105 -8.37 8.15 -7.86
N LEU A 106 -9.00 7.38 -6.95
CA LEU A 106 -8.40 7.01 -5.65
C LEU A 106 -7.09 6.24 -5.84
N PHE A 107 -7.12 5.17 -6.63
CA PHE A 107 -5.93 4.39 -6.93
C PHE A 107 -4.87 5.21 -7.68
N SER A 108 -5.26 6.00 -8.69
CA SER A 108 -4.34 6.88 -9.42
C SER A 108 -3.61 7.86 -8.51
N THR A 109 -4.32 8.45 -7.54
CA THR A 109 -3.73 9.36 -6.54
C THR A 109 -2.77 8.63 -5.60
N LEU A 110 -3.16 7.44 -5.12
CA LEU A 110 -2.31 6.59 -4.28
C LEU A 110 -1.05 6.11 -5.02
N GLY A 111 -1.16 5.73 -6.29
CA GLY A 111 -0.02 5.36 -7.14
C GLY A 111 0.94 6.52 -7.36
N GLN A 112 0.42 7.74 -7.57
CA GLN A 112 1.26 8.94 -7.64
C GLN A 112 2.00 9.20 -6.33
N TYR A 113 1.35 9.04 -5.17
CA TYR A 113 2.02 9.13 -3.87
C TYR A 113 3.20 8.16 -3.77
N TYR A 114 2.98 6.88 -4.07
CA TYR A 114 4.04 5.86 -4.04
C TYR A 114 5.20 6.18 -5.01
N SER A 115 4.89 6.66 -6.21
CA SER A 115 5.91 7.07 -7.19
C SER A 115 6.76 8.24 -6.69
N PHE A 116 6.17 9.25 -6.05
CA PHE A 116 6.90 10.40 -5.52
C PHE A 116 7.75 10.04 -4.29
N ILE A 117 7.22 9.26 -3.34
CA ILE A 117 7.99 8.86 -2.15
C ILE A 117 9.11 7.88 -2.50
N ARG A 118 8.92 7.02 -3.50
CA ARG A 118 10.00 6.21 -4.08
C ARG A 118 11.12 7.08 -4.63
N ARG A 119 10.78 8.10 -5.43
CA ARG A 119 11.77 9.04 -5.97
C ARG A 119 12.50 9.80 -4.87
N ALA A 120 11.81 10.22 -3.81
CA ALA A 120 12.45 10.82 -2.63
C ALA A 120 13.46 9.85 -2.00
N SER A 121 13.07 8.59 -1.79
CA SER A 121 13.94 7.52 -1.26
C SER A 121 15.21 7.34 -2.10
N THR A 122 15.07 7.30 -3.42
CA THR A 122 16.21 7.19 -4.35
C THR A 122 17.15 8.39 -4.25
N TRP A 123 16.62 9.61 -4.12
CA TRP A 123 17.47 10.79 -3.93
C TRP A 123 18.16 10.83 -2.56
N ARG A 124 17.52 10.34 -1.51
CA ARG A 124 18.18 10.16 -0.21
C ARG A 124 19.31 9.12 -0.28
N TYR A 125 19.11 8.03 -1.02
CA TYR A 125 20.18 7.07 -1.32
C TYR A 125 21.36 7.78 -2.01
N SER A 126 21.09 8.56 -3.06
CA SER A 126 22.12 9.33 -3.76
C SER A 126 22.85 10.29 -2.82
N ALA A 127 22.13 11.00 -1.95
CA ALA A 127 22.75 11.90 -0.99
C ALA A 127 23.72 11.19 -0.03
N ALA A 128 23.36 9.99 0.44
CA ALA A 128 24.23 9.16 1.26
C ALA A 128 25.43 8.64 0.47
N TYR A 129 25.22 8.22 -0.78
CA TYR A 129 26.26 7.74 -1.69
C TYR A 129 27.31 8.83 -1.96
N GLU A 130 26.89 10.06 -2.26
CA GLU A 130 27.80 11.18 -2.51
C GLU A 130 28.72 11.46 -1.32
N ARG A 131 28.20 11.35 -0.09
CA ARG A 131 29.02 11.47 1.14
C ARG A 131 29.95 10.29 1.35
N ALA A 132 29.46 9.07 1.14
CA ALA A 132 30.18 7.85 1.49
C ALA A 132 31.28 7.48 0.48
N VAL A 133 31.00 7.69 -0.81
CA VAL A 133 31.79 7.13 -1.91
C VAL A 133 32.54 8.22 -2.66
N ASN A 134 31.89 9.35 -2.93
CA ASN A 134 32.48 10.43 -3.73
C ASN A 134 33.14 11.53 -2.88
N ASP A 135 32.86 11.58 -1.57
CA ASP A 135 33.25 12.67 -0.67
C ASP A 135 32.82 14.05 -1.23
N ASP A 136 31.65 14.10 -1.87
CA ASP A 136 31.08 15.30 -2.47
C ASP A 136 29.90 15.82 -1.61
N PRO A 137 30.17 16.72 -0.66
CA PRO A 137 29.14 17.27 0.21
C PRO A 137 28.14 18.17 -0.54
N VAL A 138 28.54 18.79 -1.65
CA VAL A 138 27.69 19.69 -2.43
C VAL A 138 26.68 18.89 -3.23
N ALA A 139 27.13 17.86 -3.94
CA ALA A 139 26.23 16.95 -4.67
C ALA A 139 25.25 16.25 -3.71
N SER A 140 25.72 15.90 -2.51
CA SER A 140 24.87 15.37 -1.44
C SER A 140 23.75 16.34 -1.05
N GLU A 141 24.07 17.63 -0.83
CA GLU A 141 23.07 18.65 -0.48
C GLU A 141 22.06 18.90 -1.61
N GLU A 142 22.50 18.90 -2.86
CA GLU A 142 21.61 19.01 -4.03
C GLU A 142 20.65 17.81 -4.14
N ALA A 143 21.15 16.60 -3.87
CA ALA A 143 20.33 15.39 -3.81
C ALA A 143 19.31 15.43 -2.67
N LEU A 144 19.67 15.95 -1.48
CA LEU A 144 18.74 16.13 -0.37
C LEU A 144 17.64 17.13 -0.73
N ALA A 145 17.99 18.29 -1.30
CA ALA A 145 17.00 19.28 -1.72
C ALA A 145 16.03 18.72 -2.77
N THR A 146 16.54 17.91 -3.71
CA THR A 146 15.70 17.22 -4.69
C THR A 146 14.79 16.17 -4.04
N SER A 147 15.30 15.43 -3.05
CA SER A 147 14.48 14.51 -2.26
C SER A 147 13.36 15.25 -1.53
N ASP A 148 13.64 16.39 -0.91
CA ASP A 148 12.67 17.15 -0.12
C ASP A 148 11.49 17.63 -0.98
N ASP A 149 11.76 18.14 -2.19
CA ASP A 149 10.73 18.53 -3.17
C ASP A 149 9.81 17.35 -3.57
N ARG A 150 10.38 16.14 -3.69
CA ARG A 150 9.59 14.93 -3.99
C ARG A 150 8.78 14.46 -2.79
N PHE A 151 9.36 14.54 -1.59
CA PHE A 151 8.69 14.19 -0.35
C PHE A 151 7.51 15.12 -0.07
N GLU A 152 7.69 16.43 -0.21
CA GLU A 152 6.62 17.42 -0.05
C GLU A 152 5.44 17.11 -0.98
N ARG A 153 5.71 16.84 -2.27
CA ARG A 153 4.65 16.45 -3.20
C ARG A 153 3.98 15.13 -2.83
N ALA A 154 4.72 14.15 -2.30
CA ALA A 154 4.14 12.91 -1.81
C ALA A 154 3.19 13.16 -0.64
N GLU A 155 3.56 14.00 0.33
CA GLU A 155 2.71 14.33 1.47
C GLU A 155 1.44 15.09 1.06
N GLU A 156 1.52 15.98 0.07
CA GLU A 156 0.33 16.61 -0.54
C GLU A 156 -0.62 15.56 -1.13
N LEU A 157 -0.11 14.62 -1.92
CA LEU A 157 -0.89 13.54 -2.53
C LEU A 157 -1.50 12.60 -1.48
N LYS A 158 -0.76 12.32 -0.40
CA LYS A 158 -1.25 11.53 0.72
C LYS A 158 -2.42 12.21 1.43
N GLN A 159 -2.35 13.54 1.57
CA GLN A 159 -3.44 14.32 2.14
C GLN A 159 -4.66 14.37 1.19
N GLU A 160 -4.43 14.59 -0.11
CA GLU A 160 -5.47 14.56 -1.15
C GLU A 160 -6.20 13.22 -1.17
N PHE A 161 -5.46 12.11 -1.15
CA PHE A 161 -6.03 10.76 -1.08
C PHE A 161 -6.94 10.56 0.15
N ARG A 162 -6.52 11.04 1.33
CA ARG A 162 -7.34 10.96 2.55
C ARG A 162 -8.62 11.77 2.44
N GLU A 163 -8.53 12.97 1.89
CA GLU A 163 -9.71 13.83 1.68
C GLU A 163 -10.72 13.21 0.71
N MET A 164 -10.24 12.46 -0.29
CA MET A 164 -11.10 11.71 -1.21
C MET A 164 -11.79 10.52 -0.51
N MET A 165 -11.05 9.75 0.29
CA MET A 165 -11.61 8.61 1.05
C MET A 165 -12.64 9.02 2.13
N ASP A 166 -12.64 10.29 2.54
CA ASP A 166 -13.56 10.83 3.55
C ASP A 166 -14.80 11.54 2.95
N SER A 167 -14.91 11.61 1.61
CA SER A 167 -15.91 12.41 0.89
C SER A 167 -17.24 11.71 0.59
#